data_AF-A0A1Z9BD22-F1
#
_entry.id   AF-A0A1Z9BD22-F1
#
_cell.length_a   1.000
_cell.length_b   1.000
_cell.length_c   1.000
_cell.angle_alpha   90.00
_cell.angle_beta   90.00
_cell.angle_gamma   90.00
#
_symmetry.space_group_name_H-M   'P 1'
#
loop_
_entity.id
_entity.type
_entity.pdbx_description
1 polymer ?
#
loop_
_entity_poly.entity_id
_entity_poly.type
_entity_poly.pdbx_seq_one_letter_code
_entity_poly.pdbx_strand_id
1 'polypeptide(L)'
;MSFLAYEDEALAFWMSCLGAILATLATIPQAWKVRKEHSTKDLHLLTFVTHFFSAIVWAFYGFLIKGWMLFFECVVVAILNLYVCICIIRDLCRPKKHVRRVSI
;
A
#
# COMPACT_ATOMS: atom_id res chain seq x y z
N MET A 1 4.17 -34.19 -13.52
CA MET A 1 3.97 -33.07 -12.58
C MET A 1 5.06 -32.02 -12.84
N SER A 2 4.88 -31.24 -13.92
CA SER A 2 5.75 -30.14 -14.33
C SER A 2 5.23 -28.81 -13.76
N PHE A 3 4.94 -28.78 -12.45
CA PHE A 3 4.73 -27.52 -11.71
C PHE A 3 6.07 -26.79 -11.47
N LEU A 4 7.17 -27.53 -11.60
CA LEU A 4 8.56 -27.10 -11.45
C LEU A 4 9.23 -26.81 -12.80
N ALA A 5 8.54 -26.21 -13.76
CA ALA A 5 9.20 -25.51 -14.87
C ALA A 5 9.70 -24.13 -14.37
N TYR A 6 10.44 -24.16 -13.26
CA TYR A 6 11.07 -23.05 -12.55
C TYR A 6 12.29 -22.48 -13.33
N GLU A 7 12.48 -22.90 -14.59
CA GLU A 7 13.64 -22.53 -15.42
C GLU A 7 13.35 -21.44 -16.46
N ASP A 8 12.12 -20.92 -16.56
CA ASP A 8 11.87 -19.76 -17.43
C ASP A 8 12.14 -18.46 -16.64
N GLU A 9 13.42 -18.09 -16.58
CA GLU A 9 13.88 -16.83 -15.98
C GLU A 9 13.13 -15.62 -16.55
N ALA A 10 12.73 -15.67 -17.84
CA ALA A 10 11.98 -14.61 -18.48
C ALA A 10 10.55 -14.54 -17.94
N LEU A 11 9.86 -15.67 -17.78
CA LEU A 11 8.53 -15.69 -17.16
C LEU A 11 8.56 -15.14 -15.74
N ALA A 12 9.54 -15.56 -14.92
CA ALA A 12 9.69 -15.06 -13.55
C ALA A 12 9.94 -13.54 -13.51
N PHE A 13 10.76 -13.03 -14.43
CA PHE A 13 11.01 -11.60 -14.59
C PHE A 13 9.72 -10.86 -14.96
N TRP A 14 8.99 -11.30 -15.99
CA TRP A 14 7.75 -10.64 -16.43
C TRP A 14 6.65 -10.67 -15.38
N MET A 15 6.50 -11.78 -14.64
CA MET A 15 5.53 -11.88 -13.55
C MET A 15 5.90 -10.96 -12.38
N SER A 16 7.20 -10.82 -12.07
CA SER A 16 7.68 -9.87 -11.06
C SER A 16 7.42 -8.43 -11.48
N CYS A 17 7.66 -8.09 -12.75
CA CYS A 17 7.36 -6.78 -13.31
C CYS A 17 5.87 -6.45 -13.25
N LEU A 18 5.03 -7.37 -13.72
CA LEU A 18 3.58 -7.20 -13.73
C LEU A 18 3.04 -7.07 -12.30
N GLY A 19 3.48 -7.95 -11.39
CA GLY A 19 3.11 -7.91 -9.98
C GLY A 19 3.46 -6.57 -9.34
N ALA A 20 4.70 -6.10 -9.55
CA ALA A 20 5.16 -4.84 -8.99
C ALA A 20 4.37 -3.63 -9.50
N ILE A 21 4.07 -3.59 -10.82
CA ILE A 21 3.27 -2.53 -11.43
C ILE A 21 1.85 -2.54 -10.86
N LEU A 22 1.20 -3.71 -10.81
CA LEU A 22 -0.17 -3.82 -10.32
C LEU A 22 -0.29 -3.45 -8.84
N ALA A 23 0.63 -3.91 -7.99
CA ALA A 23 0.63 -3.59 -6.57
C ALA A 23 0.84 -2.08 -6.33
N THR A 24 1.75 -1.47 -7.08
CA THR A 24 1.99 -0.02 -7.01
C THR A 24 0.78 0.77 -7.51
N LEU A 25 0.19 0.38 -8.64
CA LEU A 25 -1.02 1.00 -9.17
C LEU A 25 -2.25 0.81 -8.27
N ALA A 26 -2.32 -0.27 -7.51
CA ALA A 26 -3.41 -0.48 -6.55
C ALA A 26 -3.31 0.45 -5.33
N THR A 27 -2.09 0.80 -4.92
CA THR A 27 -1.84 1.61 -3.70
C THR A 27 -1.85 3.12 -3.96
N ILE A 28 -1.46 3.59 -5.15
CA ILE A 28 -1.43 5.02 -5.51
C ILE A 28 -2.81 5.70 -5.44
N PRO A 29 -3.91 5.18 -6.02
CA PRO A 29 -5.21 5.83 -5.99
C PRO A 29 -5.73 6.02 -4.56
N GLN A 30 -5.46 5.04 -3.69
CA GLN A 30 -5.83 5.11 -2.28
C GLN A 30 -5.04 6.20 -1.55
N ALA A 31 -3.73 6.28 -1.78
CA ALA A 31 -2.89 7.38 -1.27
C ALA A 31 -3.38 8.75 -1.79
N TRP A 32 -3.75 8.83 -3.07
CA TRP A 32 -4.29 10.06 -3.65
C TRP A 32 -5.61 10.50 -2.99
N LYS A 33 -6.53 9.56 -2.75
CA LYS A 33 -7.83 9.82 -2.11
C LYS A 33 -7.67 10.45 -0.72
N VAL A 34 -6.78 9.90 0.10
CA VAL A 34 -6.62 10.31 1.52
C VAL A 34 -5.92 11.65 1.73
N ARG A 35 -5.29 12.20 0.68
CA ARG A 35 -4.72 13.54 0.70
C ARG A 35 -5.75 14.59 1.14
N LYS A 36 -7.01 14.45 0.69
CA LYS A 36 -8.11 15.34 1.06
C LYS A 36 -8.50 15.13 2.52
N GLU A 37 -8.61 16.21 3.28
CA GLU A 37 -9.01 16.15 4.69
C GLU A 37 -10.42 15.56 4.88
N HIS A 38 -10.58 14.81 5.96
CA HIS A 38 -11.82 14.12 6.34
C HIS A 38 -12.35 13.11 5.30
N SER A 39 -11.48 12.62 4.40
CA SER A 39 -11.83 11.62 3.38
C SER A 39 -11.64 10.18 3.85
N THR A 40 -11.05 9.99 5.03
CA THR A 40 -10.64 8.69 5.59
C THR A 40 -11.71 8.01 6.46
N LYS A 41 -12.93 8.55 6.53
CA LYS A 41 -13.99 8.10 7.46
C LYS A 41 -14.28 6.59 7.36
N ASP A 42 -14.22 6.04 6.16
CA ASP A 42 -14.56 4.63 5.90
C ASP A 42 -13.32 3.72 5.88
N LEU A 43 -12.14 4.25 6.27
CA LEU A 43 -10.88 3.52 6.26
C LEU A 43 -10.49 3.10 7.67
N HIS A 44 -10.13 1.84 7.82
CA HIS A 44 -9.71 1.29 9.10
C HIS A 44 -8.19 1.38 9.25
N LEU A 45 -7.70 2.08 10.30
CA LEU A 45 -6.27 2.30 10.52
C LEU A 45 -5.49 0.98 10.62
N LEU A 46 -6.03 -0.03 11.30
CA LEU A 46 -5.37 -1.33 11.49
C LEU A 46 -5.05 -2.01 10.16
N THR A 47 -5.88 -1.83 9.13
CA THR A 47 -5.64 -2.40 7.80
C THR A 47 -4.36 -1.84 7.20
N PHE A 48 -4.16 -0.53 7.24
CA PHE A 48 -2.98 0.11 6.66
C PHE A 48 -1.72 -0.12 7.52
N VAL A 49 -1.87 -0.20 8.85
CA VAL A 49 -0.76 -0.53 9.76
C VAL A 49 -0.27 -1.95 9.53
N THR A 50 -1.18 -2.93 9.48
CA THR A 50 -0.81 -4.34 9.21
C THR A 50 -0.20 -4.50 7.82
N HIS A 51 -0.73 -3.80 6.82
CA HIS A 51 -0.18 -3.82 5.46
C HIS A 51 1.21 -3.17 5.38
N PHE A 52 1.44 -2.07 6.11
CA PHE A 52 2.76 -1.44 6.23
C PHE A 52 3.82 -2.40 6.77
N PHE A 53 3.54 -3.08 7.89
CA PHE A 53 4.47 -4.05 8.45
C PHE A 53 4.64 -5.28 7.55
N SER A 54 3.57 -5.76 6.92
CA SER A 54 3.65 -6.83 5.92
C SER A 54 4.61 -6.46 4.79
N ALA A 55 4.48 -5.26 4.22
CA ALA A 55 5.35 -4.78 3.16
C ALA A 55 6.83 -4.68 3.60
N ILE A 56 7.11 -4.27 4.85
CA ILE A 56 8.48 -4.29 5.38
C ILE A 56 9.04 -5.71 5.43
N VAL A 57 8.25 -6.67 5.95
CA VAL A 57 8.67 -8.08 6.03
C VAL A 57 8.94 -8.65 4.64
N TRP A 58 8.06 -8.37 3.67
CA TRP A 58 8.24 -8.81 2.29
C TRP A 58 9.40 -8.14 1.57
N ALA A 59 9.65 -6.86 1.83
CA ALA A 59 10.86 -6.18 1.34
C ALA A 59 12.11 -6.90 1.87
N PHE A 60 12.18 -7.13 3.19
CA PHE A 60 13.31 -7.84 3.79
C PHE A 60 13.49 -9.24 3.20
N TYR A 61 12.40 -9.99 3.01
CA TYR A 61 12.43 -11.27 2.33
C TYR A 61 12.96 -11.17 0.89
N GLY A 62 12.44 -10.22 0.09
CA GLY A 62 12.90 -9.97 -1.28
C GLY A 62 14.39 -9.66 -1.36
N PHE A 63 14.92 -8.89 -0.41
CA PHE A 63 16.35 -8.63 -0.29
C PHE A 63 17.15 -9.92 -0.03
N LEU A 64 16.70 -10.78 0.90
CA LEU A 64 17.38 -12.04 1.23
C LEU A 64 17.47 -13.00 0.03
N ILE A 65 16.43 -13.07 -0.81
CA ILE A 65 16.40 -13.92 -2.00
C ILE A 65 17.00 -13.24 -3.25
N LYS A 66 17.62 -12.05 -3.11
CA LYS A 66 18.10 -11.22 -4.24
C LYS A 66 17.02 -10.87 -5.27
N GLY A 67 15.75 -10.89 -4.86
CA GLY A 67 14.59 -10.51 -5.65
C GLY A 67 14.38 -9.01 -5.63
N TRP A 68 15.26 -8.28 -6.33
CA TRP A 68 15.29 -6.81 -6.31
C TRP A 68 13.96 -6.16 -6.69
N MET A 69 13.21 -6.73 -7.64
CA MET A 69 11.92 -6.19 -8.06
C MET A 69 10.90 -6.21 -6.92
N LEU A 70 10.77 -7.34 -6.21
CA LEU A 70 9.91 -7.50 -5.04
C LEU A 70 10.35 -6.55 -3.90
N PHE A 71 11.66 -6.44 -3.67
CA PHE A 71 12.20 -5.52 -2.67
C PHE A 71 11.76 -4.08 -2.93
N PHE A 72 12.00 -3.56 -4.14
CA PHE A 72 11.68 -2.16 -4.47
C PHE A 72 10.18 -1.89 -4.45
N GLU A 73 9.36 -2.79 -4.99
CA GLU A 73 7.91 -2.69 -4.91
C GLU A 73 7.44 -2.61 -3.46
N CYS A 74 7.85 -3.56 -2.61
CA CYS A 74 7.40 -3.60 -1.22
C CYS A 74 7.84 -2.35 -0.44
N VAL A 75 9.01 -1.78 -0.74
CA VAL A 75 9.44 -0.50 -0.17
C VAL A 75 8.51 0.65 -0.57
N VAL A 76 8.14 0.74 -1.85
CA VAL A 76 7.18 1.76 -2.34
C VAL A 76 5.81 1.58 -1.67
N VAL A 77 5.31 0.34 -1.61
CA VAL A 77 4.04 0.00 -0.95
C VAL A 77 4.08 0.38 0.54
N ALA A 78 5.19 0.11 1.24
CA ALA A 78 5.36 0.50 2.64
C ALA A 78 5.27 2.02 2.82
N ILE A 79 5.99 2.80 1.99
CA ILE A 79 5.95 4.27 2.04
C ILE A 79 4.52 4.80 1.81
N LEU A 80 3.81 4.27 0.82
CA LEU A 80 2.44 4.69 0.52
C LEU A 80 1.47 4.33 1.65
N ASN A 81 1.57 3.14 2.24
CA ASN A 81 0.72 2.75 3.36
C ASN A 81 1.03 3.57 4.63
N LEU A 82 2.30 3.89 4.88
CA LEU A 82 2.67 4.80 5.96
C LEU A 82 2.05 6.19 5.76
N TYR A 83 2.08 6.72 4.53
CA TYR A 83 1.42 7.97 4.19
C TYR A 83 -0.09 7.90 4.47
N VAL A 84 -0.75 6.81 4.10
CA VAL A 84 -2.19 6.63 4.40
C VAL A 84 -2.46 6.60 5.90
N CYS A 85 -1.64 5.88 6.68
CA CYS A 85 -1.75 5.87 8.15
C CYS A 85 -1.65 7.29 8.72
N ILE A 86 -0.70 8.10 8.26
CA ILE A 86 -0.54 9.50 8.69
C ILE A 86 -1.79 10.31 8.36
N CYS A 87 -2.37 10.15 7.16
CA CYS A 87 -3.60 10.85 6.78
C CYS A 87 -4.82 10.43 7.62
N ILE A 88 -4.95 9.13 7.95
CA ILE A 88 -6.01 8.65 8.85
C ILE A 88 -5.84 9.27 10.24
N ILE A 89 -4.63 9.24 10.81
CA ILE A 89 -4.33 9.84 12.12
C ILE A 89 -4.63 11.34 12.10
N ARG A 90 -4.22 12.07 11.05
CA ARG A 90 -4.52 13.50 10.87
C ARG A 90 -6.03 13.77 10.93
N ASP A 91 -6.82 12.98 10.21
CA ASP A 91 -8.27 13.15 10.13
C ASP A 91 -8.98 12.76 11.44
N LEU A 92 -8.43 11.80 12.20
CA LEU A 92 -8.92 11.43 13.53
C LEU A 92 -8.64 12.52 14.57
N CYS A 93 -7.47 13.17 14.50
CA CYS A 93 -7.09 14.25 15.42
C CYS A 93 -7.76 15.59 15.11
N ARG A 94 -8.29 15.79 13.89
CA ARG A 94 -8.97 17.03 13.51
C ARG A 94 -10.49 16.91 13.73
N PRO A 95 -11.07 17.61 14.73
CA PRO A 95 -12.51 17.58 14.93
C PRO A 95 -13.23 18.17 13.71
N LYS A 96 -14.31 17.51 13.28
CA LYS A 96 -15.15 18.04 12.20
C LYS A 96 -15.69 19.41 12.63
N LYS A 97 -15.49 20.43 11.79
CA LYS A 97 -16.25 21.69 11.94
C LYS A 97 -17.73 21.32 11.90
N HIS A 98 -18.43 21.51 13.02
CA HIS A 98 -19.87 21.31 13.09
C HIS A 98 -20.49 22.35 12.14
N VAL A 99 -20.88 21.92 10.94
CA VAL A 99 -21.73 22.73 10.07
C VAL A 99 -23.05 22.83 10.82
N ARG A 100 -23.33 23.98 11.45
CA ARG A 100 -24.65 24.27 12.00
C ARG A 100 -25.63 24.09 10.85
N ARG A 101 -26.42 23.01 10.87
CA ARG A 101 -27.60 22.91 10.03
C ARG A 101 -28.53 24.01 10.53
N VAL A 102 -28.57 25.12 9.80
CA VAL A 102 -29.65 26.09 9.96
C VAL A 102 -30.87 25.38 9.39
N SER A 103 -31.71 24.86 10.28
CA SER A 103 -33.09 24.51 9.95
C SER A 103 -33.81 25.83 9.70
N ILE A 104 -33.98 26.17 8.42
CA ILE A 104 -34.94 27.17 7.96
C ILE A 104 -36.28 26.46 7.79
#